data_AF-A0A257NT00-F1
#
_entry.id   AF-A0A257NT00-F1
#
_cell.length_a   1.000
_cell.length_b   1.000
_cell.length_c   1.000
_cell.angle_alpha   90.00
_cell.angle_beta   90.00
_cell.angle_gamma   90.00
#
_symmetry.space_group_name_H-M   'P 1'
#
loop_
_entity.id
_entity.type
_entity.pdbx_description
1 polymer ?
#
loop_
_entity_poly.entity_id
_entity_poly.type
_entity_poly.pdbx_seq_one_letter_code
_entity_poly.pdbx_strand_id
1 'polypeptide(L)'
;MITLENGPAKLAKRAQNSGVLGDKIFRGTAFFFAAMVLAVLFGIMLLLLKEAWPTFAHFGFGFFYHSEWDVVNEKFGALVPIVGTLVTSLVAIVIGLPVSFGIAIFITLMAPNWMKRPVGIAIELLAAVPSIIYGMWGLFYFAPWFANTMQPLMTDTLGNVPLIGPFFQGPP
;
A
#
# COMPACT_ATOMS: atom_id res chain seq x y z
N MET A 1 -43.09 -58.76 10.67
CA MET A 1 -43.56 -57.43 10.22
C MET A 1 -43.53 -56.52 11.44
N ILE A 2 -42.50 -55.68 11.60
CA ILE A 2 -42.43 -54.50 12.49
C ILE A 2 -41.02 -53.88 12.32
N THR A 3 -41.02 -52.61 11.89
CA THR A 3 -39.98 -51.56 12.07
C THR A 3 -38.63 -51.66 11.35
N LEU A 4 -38.57 -51.32 10.05
CA LEU A 4 -37.35 -50.78 9.40
C LEU A 4 -37.58 -49.43 8.71
N GLU A 5 -38.63 -48.68 9.05
CA GLU A 5 -39.01 -47.47 8.30
C GLU A 5 -38.29 -46.18 8.78
N ASN A 6 -37.60 -46.20 9.93
CA ASN A 6 -37.13 -44.96 10.59
C ASN A 6 -35.60 -44.79 10.69
N GLY A 7 -34.82 -45.69 10.06
CA GLY A 7 -33.35 -45.67 10.09
C GLY A 7 -32.70 -44.45 9.40
N PRO A 8 -33.01 -44.16 8.12
CA PRO A 8 -32.30 -43.12 7.35
C PRO A 8 -32.65 -41.70 7.82
N ALA A 9 -33.90 -41.43 8.20
CA ALA A 9 -34.35 -40.11 8.65
C ALA A 9 -33.68 -39.67 9.98
N LYS A 10 -33.44 -40.61 10.90
CA LYS A 10 -32.77 -40.31 12.18
C LYS A 10 -31.28 -40.03 12.00
N LEU A 11 -30.61 -40.71 11.06
CA LEU A 11 -29.20 -40.50 10.75
C LEU A 11 -28.96 -39.14 10.08
N ALA A 12 -29.81 -38.77 9.11
CA ALA A 12 -29.76 -37.46 8.46
C ALA A 12 -29.99 -36.30 9.44
N LYS A 13 -30.96 -36.44 10.36
CA LYS A 13 -31.26 -35.42 11.40
C LYS A 13 -30.13 -35.26 12.42
N ARG A 14 -29.36 -36.33 12.69
CA ARG A 14 -28.21 -36.30 13.61
C ARG A 14 -27.00 -35.59 12.99
N ALA A 15 -26.73 -35.85 11.71
CA ALA A 15 -25.70 -35.15 10.94
C ALA A 15 -26.02 -33.65 10.75
N GLN A 16 -27.30 -33.32 10.56
CA GLN A 16 -27.77 -31.93 10.45
C GLN A 16 -27.62 -31.14 11.76
N ASN A 17 -27.83 -31.76 12.93
CA ASN A 17 -27.70 -31.08 14.22
C ASN A 17 -26.24 -30.90 14.70
N SER A 18 -25.31 -31.77 14.29
CA SER A 18 -23.90 -31.65 14.67
C SER A 18 -23.17 -30.51 13.92
N GLY A 19 -23.62 -30.13 12.72
CA GLY A 19 -23.06 -29.00 11.97
C GLY A 19 -23.52 -27.63 12.49
N VAL A 20 -24.76 -27.53 13.01
CA VAL A 20 -25.36 -26.25 13.38
C VAL A 20 -24.65 -25.56 14.56
N LEU A 21 -24.11 -26.32 15.52
CA LEU A 21 -23.35 -25.73 16.63
C LEU A 21 -21.97 -25.27 16.18
N GLY A 22 -21.28 -26.08 15.36
CA GLY A 22 -19.99 -25.72 14.76
C GLY A 22 -20.10 -24.46 13.91
N ASP A 23 -21.12 -24.36 13.06
CA ASP A 23 -21.37 -23.19 12.22
C ASP A 23 -21.67 -21.93 13.04
N LYS A 24 -22.41 -22.06 14.15
CA LYS A 24 -22.69 -20.93 15.05
C LYS A 24 -21.44 -20.45 15.78
N ILE A 25 -20.61 -21.37 16.31
CA ILE A 25 -19.35 -21.03 16.97
C ILE A 25 -18.40 -20.39 15.96
N PHE A 26 -18.23 -21.00 14.78
CA PHE A 26 -17.41 -20.47 13.71
C PHE A 26 -17.85 -19.07 13.31
N ARG A 27 -19.15 -18.87 13.05
CA ARG A 27 -19.69 -17.55 12.71
C ARG A 27 -19.49 -16.53 13.82
N GLY A 28 -19.70 -16.91 15.08
CA GLY A 28 -19.49 -16.03 16.23
C GLY A 28 -18.03 -15.58 16.36
N THR A 29 -17.09 -16.52 16.24
CA THR A 29 -15.65 -16.25 16.29
C THR A 29 -15.19 -15.40 15.09
N ALA A 30 -15.63 -15.75 13.88
CA ALA A 30 -15.32 -14.98 12.68
C ALA A 30 -15.86 -13.54 12.77
N PHE A 31 -17.09 -13.37 13.25
CA PHE A 31 -17.68 -12.06 13.48
C PHE A 31 -16.93 -11.27 14.56
N PHE A 32 -16.53 -11.92 15.65
CA PHE A 32 -15.73 -11.30 16.70
C PHE A 32 -14.40 -10.76 16.14
N PHE A 33 -13.66 -11.56 15.38
CA PHE A 33 -12.41 -11.10 14.77
C PHE A 33 -12.62 -9.98 13.75
N ALA A 34 -13.66 -10.07 12.92
CA ALA A 34 -14.00 -8.99 11.98
C ALA A 34 -14.34 -7.68 12.72
N ALA A 35 -15.15 -7.76 13.77
CA ALA A 35 -15.51 -6.63 14.62
C ALA A 35 -14.28 -6.08 15.37
N MET A 36 -13.39 -6.95 15.85
CA MET A 36 -12.15 -6.57 16.52
C MET A 36 -11.22 -5.80 15.58
N VAL A 37 -11.03 -6.27 14.35
CA VAL A 37 -10.23 -5.56 13.33
C VAL A 37 -10.82 -4.17 13.07
N LEU A 38 -12.13 -4.08 12.86
CA LEU A 38 -12.80 -2.79 12.67
C LEU A 38 -12.64 -1.88 13.90
N ALA A 39 -12.77 -2.41 15.11
CA ALA A 39 -12.60 -1.66 16.35
C ALA A 39 -11.16 -1.14 16.51
N VAL A 40 -10.16 -1.95 16.17
CA VAL A 40 -8.74 -1.53 16.18
C VAL A 40 -8.49 -0.44 15.14
N LEU A 41 -8.98 -0.61 13.91
CA LEU A 41 -8.85 0.43 12.87
C LEU A 41 -9.51 1.75 13.29
N PHE A 42 -10.70 1.67 13.89
CA PHE A 42 -11.39 2.83 14.44
C PHE A 42 -10.60 3.47 15.59
N GLY A 43 -10.04 2.67 16.49
CA GLY A 43 -9.18 3.14 17.57
C GLY A 43 -7.92 3.84 17.06
N ILE A 44 -7.25 3.29 16.04
CA ILE A 44 -6.11 3.93 15.38
C ILE A 44 -6.52 5.27 14.76
N MET A 45 -7.67 5.32 14.08
CA MET A 45 -8.18 6.56 13.51
C MET A 45 -8.41 7.64 14.58
N LEU A 46 -9.05 7.29 15.70
CA LEU A 46 -9.27 8.22 16.81
C LEU A 46 -7.95 8.71 17.42
N LEU A 47 -6.97 7.81 17.57
CA LEU A 47 -5.65 8.16 18.08
C LEU A 47 -4.95 9.16 17.15
N LEU A 48 -4.94 8.89 15.84
CA LEU A 48 -4.34 9.80 14.86
C LEU A 48 -5.02 11.17 14.86
N LEU A 49 -6.35 11.23 14.98
CA LEU A 49 -7.08 12.50 15.08
C LEU A 49 -6.71 13.28 16.36
N LYS A 50 -6.59 12.58 17.49
CA LYS A 50 -6.18 13.19 18.76
C LYS A 50 -4.76 13.77 18.68
N GLU A 51 -3.81 13.01 18.14
CA GLU A 51 -2.41 13.43 18.01
C GLU A 51 -2.25 14.53 16.94
N ALA A 52 -3.09 14.57 15.90
CA ALA A 52 -3.06 15.62 14.87
C ALA A 52 -3.74 16.93 15.30
N TRP A 53 -4.65 16.90 16.29
CA TRP A 53 -5.43 18.07 16.70
C TRP A 53 -4.60 19.30 17.13
N PRO A 54 -3.51 19.16 17.93
CA PRO A 54 -2.68 20.29 18.33
C PRO A 54 -2.07 21.05 17.13
N THR A 55 -1.74 20.35 16.05
CA THR A 55 -1.21 20.96 14.81
C THR A 55 -2.23 21.93 14.20
N PHE A 56 -3.51 21.54 14.15
CA PHE A 56 -4.57 22.42 13.67
C PHE A 56 -4.84 23.59 14.61
N ALA A 57 -4.71 23.38 15.92
CA ALA A 57 -4.85 24.46 16.90
C ALA A 57 -3.73 25.50 16.78
N HIS A 58 -2.51 25.09 16.43
CA HIS A 58 -1.34 25.98 16.34
C HIS A 58 -1.22 26.67 14.97
N PHE A 59 -1.45 25.95 13.88
CA PHE A 59 -1.22 26.45 12.51
C PHE A 59 -2.51 26.78 11.74
N GLY A 60 -3.68 26.40 12.27
CA GLY A 60 -4.98 26.60 11.61
C GLY A 60 -5.07 25.94 10.24
N PHE A 61 -6.00 26.43 9.41
CA PHE A 61 -6.15 25.97 8.02
C PHE A 61 -5.01 26.41 7.10
N GLY A 62 -4.20 27.41 7.51
CA GLY A 62 -3.02 27.84 6.77
C GLY A 62 -1.97 26.73 6.61
N PHE A 63 -1.95 25.77 7.53
CA PHE A 63 -1.10 24.57 7.49
C PHE A 63 -1.11 23.86 6.12
N PHE A 64 -2.26 23.80 5.44
CA PHE A 64 -2.38 23.12 4.15
C PHE A 64 -1.73 23.87 2.97
N TYR A 65 -1.53 25.18 3.10
CA TYR A 65 -1.04 26.05 2.03
C TYR A 65 0.40 26.52 2.26
N HIS A 66 0.92 26.45 3.49
CA HIS A 66 2.31 26.75 3.76
C HIS A 66 3.23 25.62 3.27
N SER A 67 4.32 26.01 2.61
CA SER A 67 5.37 25.10 2.14
C SER A 67 6.59 25.06 3.07
N GLU A 68 6.62 25.92 4.08
CA GLU A 68 7.77 26.05 4.99
C GLU A 68 7.90 24.83 5.89
N TRP A 69 9.12 24.30 5.99
CA TRP A 69 9.48 23.28 6.97
C TRP A 69 10.71 23.77 7.74
N ASP A 70 10.46 24.54 8.79
CA ASP A 70 11.48 25.13 9.64
C ASP A 70 11.38 24.58 11.06
N VAL A 71 12.23 23.59 11.33
CA VAL A 71 12.32 22.91 12.63
C VAL A 71 12.81 23.86 13.73
N VAL A 72 13.64 24.85 13.38
CA VAL A 72 14.26 25.76 14.35
C VAL A 72 13.26 26.80 14.83
N ASN A 73 12.43 27.32 13.91
CA ASN A 73 11.41 28.32 14.22
C ASN A 73 10.02 27.72 14.48
N GLU A 74 9.91 26.39 14.59
CA GLU A 74 8.67 25.64 14.78
C GLU A 74 7.57 26.00 13.75
N LYS A 75 7.96 26.25 12.50
CA LYS A 75 7.03 26.53 11.40
C LYS A 75 6.91 25.32 10.50
N PHE A 76 5.72 24.74 10.44
CA PHE A 76 5.46 23.56 9.64
C PHE A 76 4.29 23.79 8.69
N GLY A 77 4.47 23.35 7.45
CA GLY A 77 3.46 23.35 6.41
C GLY A 77 3.29 21.98 5.78
N ALA A 78 2.06 21.63 5.44
CA ALA A 78 1.70 20.35 4.85
C ALA A 78 1.78 20.33 3.32
N LEU A 79 1.93 21.49 2.66
CA LEU A 79 1.81 21.57 1.21
C LEU A 79 2.85 20.68 0.51
N VAL A 80 4.13 20.78 0.93
CA VAL A 80 5.23 20.00 0.35
C VAL A 80 5.03 18.49 0.52
N PRO A 81 4.76 17.93 1.72
CA PRO A 81 4.54 16.50 1.85
C PRO A 81 3.27 16.00 1.15
N ILE A 82 2.20 16.81 1.10
CA ILE A 82 0.96 16.45 0.36
C ILE A 82 1.25 16.37 -1.14
N VAL A 83 1.77 17.45 -1.73
CA VAL A 83 2.05 17.50 -3.17
C VAL A 83 3.11 16.47 -3.54
N GLY A 84 4.16 16.33 -2.73
CA GLY A 84 5.19 15.31 -2.92
C GLY A 84 4.62 13.90 -2.93
N THR A 85 3.72 13.57 -2.00
CA THR A 85 3.06 12.25 -1.97
C THR A 85 2.19 12.02 -3.20
N LEU A 86 1.41 13.02 -3.61
CA LEU A 86 0.54 12.92 -4.79
C LEU A 86 1.35 12.75 -6.08
N VAL A 87 2.38 13.57 -6.29
CA VAL A 87 3.23 13.51 -7.49
C VAL A 87 3.99 12.18 -7.53
N THR A 88 4.62 11.77 -6.43
CA THR A 88 5.34 10.49 -6.38
C THR A 88 4.42 9.30 -6.59
N SER A 89 3.24 9.29 -5.97
CA SER A 89 2.24 8.23 -6.18
C SER A 89 1.74 8.19 -7.63
N LEU A 90 1.52 9.35 -8.25
CA LEU A 90 1.10 9.43 -9.64
C LEU A 90 2.17 8.88 -10.57
N VAL A 91 3.44 9.28 -10.39
CA VAL A 91 4.56 8.75 -11.18
C VAL A 91 4.71 7.24 -10.98
N ALA A 92 4.58 6.76 -9.74
CA ALA A 92 4.62 5.34 -9.43
C ALA A 92 3.52 4.56 -10.15
N ILE A 93 2.29 5.08 -10.21
CA ILE A 93 1.18 4.45 -10.93
C ILE A 93 1.43 4.48 -12.44
N VAL A 94 1.78 5.63 -13.00
CA VAL A 94 1.98 5.81 -14.44
C VAL A 94 3.04 4.85 -14.98
N ILE A 95 4.10 4.59 -14.21
CA ILE A 95 5.18 3.68 -14.63
C ILE A 95 4.89 2.23 -14.19
N GLY A 96 4.52 2.04 -12.93
CA GLY A 96 4.39 0.71 -12.33
C GLY A 96 3.19 -0.08 -12.84
N LEU A 97 2.07 0.58 -13.12
CA LEU A 97 0.84 -0.09 -13.54
C LEU A 97 0.97 -0.71 -14.94
N PRO A 98 1.43 0.00 -15.99
CA PRO A 98 1.65 -0.61 -17.30
C PRO A 98 2.67 -1.76 -17.27
N VAL A 99 3.77 -1.61 -16.53
CA VAL A 99 4.80 -2.65 -16.38
C VAL A 99 4.22 -3.89 -15.69
N SER A 100 3.42 -3.71 -14.63
CA SER A 100 2.77 -4.80 -13.91
C SER A 100 1.81 -5.58 -14.81
N PHE A 101 0.99 -4.87 -15.61
CA PHE A 101 0.11 -5.52 -16.59
C PHE A 101 0.91 -6.25 -17.66
N GLY A 102 2.01 -5.67 -18.16
CA GLY A 102 2.89 -6.31 -19.13
C GLY A 102 3.46 -7.63 -18.62
N ILE A 103 3.97 -7.64 -17.39
CA ILE A 103 4.51 -8.86 -16.75
C ILE A 103 3.41 -9.89 -16.54
N ALA A 104 2.23 -9.48 -16.05
CA ALA A 104 1.09 -10.38 -15.83
C ALA A 104 0.65 -11.05 -17.14
N ILE A 105 0.41 -10.26 -18.19
CA ILE A 105 0.02 -10.76 -19.51
C ILE A 105 1.10 -11.70 -20.07
N PHE A 106 2.38 -11.34 -19.96
CA PHE A 106 3.48 -12.15 -20.44
C PHE A 106 3.52 -13.52 -19.76
N ILE A 107 3.46 -13.57 -18.42
CA ILE A 107 3.52 -14.84 -17.68
C ILE A 107 2.29 -15.71 -17.97
N THR A 108 1.10 -15.11 -18.07
CA THR A 108 -0.14 -15.85 -18.28
C THR A 108 -0.29 -16.36 -19.71
N LEU A 109 0.00 -15.52 -20.71
CA LEU A 109 -0.36 -15.80 -22.11
C LEU A 109 0.84 -16.18 -22.99
N MET A 110 2.04 -15.67 -22.72
CA MET A 110 3.17 -15.77 -23.66
C MET A 110 4.33 -16.63 -23.14
N ALA A 111 4.51 -16.72 -21.82
CA ALA A 111 5.69 -17.33 -21.23
C ALA A 111 5.73 -18.85 -21.47
N PRO A 112 6.87 -19.42 -21.90
CA PRO A 112 7.05 -20.87 -21.96
C PRO A 112 6.98 -21.52 -20.56
N ASN A 113 6.50 -22.76 -20.50
CA ASN A 113 6.18 -23.44 -19.24
C ASN A 113 7.37 -23.57 -18.27
N TRP A 114 8.61 -23.62 -18.77
CA TRP A 114 9.81 -23.70 -17.92
C TRP A 114 10.11 -22.37 -17.20
N MET A 115 9.66 -21.23 -17.73
CA MET A 115 9.98 -19.90 -17.21
C MET A 115 8.92 -19.36 -16.25
N LYS A 116 7.67 -19.84 -16.37
CA LYS A 116 6.56 -19.42 -15.49
C LYS A 116 6.91 -19.59 -14.00
N ARG A 117 7.49 -20.73 -13.64
CA ARG A 117 7.78 -21.09 -12.24
C ARG A 117 8.94 -20.26 -11.64
N PRO A 118 10.12 -20.15 -12.27
CA PRO A 118 11.20 -19.29 -11.76
C PRO A 118 10.80 -17.82 -11.65
N VAL A 119 10.10 -17.27 -12.66
CA VAL A 119 9.69 -15.86 -12.65
C VAL A 119 8.63 -15.60 -11.59
N GLY A 120 7.64 -16.50 -11.45
CA GLY A 120 6.65 -16.41 -10.39
C GLY A 120 7.28 -16.39 -8.99
N ILE A 121 8.22 -17.31 -8.73
CA ILE A 121 8.97 -17.35 -7.47
C ILE A 121 9.76 -16.05 -7.27
N ALA A 122 10.44 -15.53 -8.30
CA ALA A 122 11.18 -14.27 -8.18
C ALA A 122 10.27 -13.08 -7.81
N ILE A 123 9.06 -13.01 -8.38
CA ILE A 123 8.07 -11.97 -8.06
C ILE A 123 7.56 -12.13 -6.63
N GLU A 124 7.24 -13.35 -6.20
CA GLU A 124 6.82 -13.63 -4.82
C GLU A 124 7.91 -13.28 -3.81
N LEU A 125 9.18 -13.63 -4.12
CA LEU A 125 10.33 -13.27 -3.31
C LEU A 125 10.55 -11.76 -3.27
N LEU A 126 10.39 -11.06 -4.39
CA LEU A 126 10.46 -9.60 -4.45
C LEU A 126 9.39 -8.95 -3.56
N ALA A 127 8.16 -9.47 -3.59
CA ALA A 127 7.06 -8.99 -2.75
C ALA A 127 7.27 -9.29 -1.25
N ALA A 128 8.05 -10.33 -0.92
CA ALA A 128 8.37 -10.68 0.46
C ALA A 128 9.48 -9.82 1.08
N VAL A 129 10.23 -9.05 0.28
CA VAL A 129 11.28 -8.17 0.79
C VAL A 129 10.64 -7.06 1.66
N PRO A 130 11.13 -6.85 2.89
CA PRO A 130 10.64 -5.77 3.75
C PRO A 130 10.80 -4.39 3.10
N SER A 131 9.78 -3.54 3.23
CA SER A 131 9.78 -2.19 2.64
C SER A 131 10.96 -1.33 3.11
N ILE A 132 11.44 -1.52 4.34
CA ILE A 132 12.62 -0.82 4.88
C ILE A 132 13.89 -1.06 4.06
N ILE A 133 14.06 -2.26 3.48
CA ILE A 133 15.23 -2.60 2.67
C ILE A 133 15.23 -1.79 1.38
N TYR A 134 14.09 -1.69 0.70
CA TYR A 134 13.95 -0.82 -0.48
C TYR A 134 14.15 0.65 -0.13
N GLY A 135 13.66 1.10 1.03
CA GLY A 135 13.88 2.46 1.51
C GLY A 135 15.36 2.78 1.72
N MET A 136 16.09 1.89 2.42
CA MET A 136 17.53 2.05 2.64
C MET A 136 18.33 1.95 1.35
N TRP A 137 18.03 1.00 0.46
CA TRP A 137 18.68 0.91 -0.86
C TRP A 137 18.42 2.17 -1.69
N GLY A 138 17.19 2.68 -1.62
CA GLY A 138 16.78 3.95 -2.22
C GLY A 138 17.64 5.12 -1.75
N LEU A 139 17.88 5.23 -0.44
CA LEU A 139 18.65 6.32 0.15
C LEU A 139 20.17 6.17 -0.05
N PHE A 140 20.73 4.98 0.09
CA PHE A 140 22.19 4.78 0.06
C PHE A 140 22.77 4.52 -1.32
N TYR A 141 21.97 4.01 -2.26
CA TYR A 141 22.45 3.66 -3.59
C TYR A 141 21.74 4.45 -4.68
N PHE A 142 20.40 4.36 -4.74
CA PHE A 142 19.65 4.98 -5.82
C PHE A 142 19.73 6.52 -5.78
N ALA A 143 19.56 7.14 -4.61
CA ALA A 143 19.60 8.60 -4.49
C ALA A 143 20.98 9.19 -4.89
N PRO A 144 22.14 8.66 -4.41
CA PRO A 144 23.44 9.11 -4.90
C PRO A 144 23.66 8.85 -6.39
N TRP A 145 23.25 7.68 -6.90
CA TRP A 145 23.36 7.39 -8.33
C TRP A 145 22.51 8.34 -9.18
N PHE A 146 21.29 8.61 -8.76
CA PHE A 146 20.37 9.52 -9.43
C PHE A 146 20.90 10.94 -9.43
N ALA A 147 21.37 11.44 -8.28
CA ALA A 147 21.94 12.78 -8.14
C ALA A 147 23.21 12.98 -8.99
N ASN A 148 24.06 11.97 -9.10
CA ASN A 148 25.33 12.08 -9.83
C ASN A 148 25.21 11.79 -11.34
N THR A 149 24.22 10.98 -11.74
CA THR A 149 24.10 10.52 -13.13
C THR A 149 22.87 11.08 -13.82
N MET A 150 21.68 10.92 -13.23
CA MET A 150 20.42 11.29 -13.90
C MET A 150 20.09 12.76 -13.75
N GLN A 151 20.33 13.36 -12.58
CA GLN A 151 20.02 14.77 -12.33
C GLN A 151 20.78 15.72 -13.28
N PRO A 152 22.11 15.58 -13.50
CA PRO A 152 22.83 16.44 -14.44
C PRO A 152 22.31 16.26 -15.87
N LEU A 153 22.05 15.01 -16.30
CA LEU A 153 21.48 14.73 -17.63
C LEU A 153 20.13 15.42 -17.83
N MET A 154 19.26 15.42 -16.82
CA MET A 154 17.97 16.09 -16.86
C MET A 154 18.11 17.61 -16.84
N THR A 155 19.00 18.16 -16.03
CA THR A 155 19.25 19.62 -15.98
C THR A 155 19.85 20.12 -17.30
N ASP A 156 20.79 19.39 -17.91
CA ASP A 156 21.41 19.78 -19.18
C ASP A 156 20.43 19.72 -20.37
N THR A 157 19.54 18.71 -20.38
CA THR A 157 18.61 18.50 -21.49
C THR A 157 17.25 19.20 -21.32
N LEU A 158 16.60 19.03 -20.16
CA LEU A 158 15.29 19.63 -19.85
C LEU A 158 15.39 21.00 -19.16
N GLY A 159 16.51 21.32 -18.52
CA GLY A 159 16.70 22.61 -17.84
C GLY A 159 16.66 23.81 -18.77
N ASN A 160 16.95 23.62 -20.06
CA ASN A 160 16.91 24.68 -21.08
C ASN A 160 15.54 24.84 -21.76
N VAL A 161 14.55 23.99 -21.42
CA VAL A 161 13.22 24.04 -22.04
C VAL A 161 12.36 25.11 -21.34
N PRO A 162 11.87 26.13 -22.06
CA PRO A 162 10.97 27.12 -21.47
C PRO A 162 9.71 26.43 -20.95
N LEU A 163 9.26 26.81 -19.73
CA LEU A 163 8.14 26.25 -18.94
C LEU A 163 8.48 25.03 -18.05
N ILE A 164 9.37 24.12 -18.50
CA ILE A 164 9.66 22.87 -17.77
C ILE A 164 10.98 22.96 -17.00
N GLY A 165 11.95 23.72 -17.51
CA GLY A 165 13.29 23.87 -16.92
C GLY A 165 13.32 24.19 -15.42
N PRO A 166 12.46 25.10 -14.88
CA PRO A 166 12.47 25.42 -13.44
C PRO A 166 12.18 24.24 -12.52
N PHE A 167 11.50 23.19 -12.99
CA PHE A 167 11.22 21.98 -12.19
C PHE A 167 12.43 21.03 -12.10
N PHE A 168 13.44 21.21 -12.96
CA PHE A 168 14.62 20.34 -13.06
C PHE A 168 15.93 21.01 -12.64
N GLN A 169 15.88 22.28 -12.22
CA GLN A 169 17.05 23.06 -11.81
C GLN A 169 17.38 22.95 -10.31
N GLY A 170 16.61 22.16 -9.55
CA GLY A 170 16.77 22.01 -8.10
C GLY A 170 16.29 23.24 -7.31
N PRO A 171 16.29 23.19 -5.97
CA PRO A 171 16.09 24.37 -5.14
C PRO A 171 17.22 25.41 -5.41
N PRO A 172 16.95 26.72 -5.32
CA PRO A 172 18.00 27.73 -5.30
C PRO A 172 18.95 27.56 -4.11
#